data_AF-A0A920D4Z0-F1
#
_entry.id   AF-A0A920D4Z0-F1
#
_cell.length_a   1.000
_cell.length_b   1.000
_cell.length_c   1.000
_cell.angle_alpha   90.00
_cell.angle_beta   90.00
_cell.angle_gamma   90.00
#
_symmetry.space_group_name_H-M   'P 1'
#
loop_
_entity.id
_entity.type
_entity.pdbx_description
1 polymer ?
#
loop_
_entity_poly.entity_id
_entity_poly.type
_entity_poly.pdbx_seq_one_letter_code
_entity_poly.pdbx_strand_id
1 'polypeptide(L)'
;MYRKIAGTMQVIEAISDDKLGQAIVEGHSSLGWLGWHLATNPAFFAGLVGVKVQPAGTRNNVPSKVSEIVEAYRRMAADVQEGVKSAPTDDMLSVTVHCYG
;
A
#
# COMPACT_ATOMS: atom_id res chain seq x y z
N MET A 1 -8.37 -0.18 -15.57
CA MET A 1 -7.45 -0.19 -14.40
C MET A 1 -6.79 1.18 -14.31
N TYR A 2 -6.84 1.88 -13.17
CA TYR A 2 -6.32 3.26 -13.06
C TYR A 2 -4.81 3.30 -13.34
N ARG A 3 -4.36 4.27 -14.15
CA ARG A 3 -2.97 4.36 -14.64
C ARG A 3 -1.92 4.40 -13.52
N LYS A 4 -2.23 5.02 -12.38
CA LYS A 4 -1.31 5.11 -11.23
C LYS A 4 -1.08 3.76 -10.55
N ILE A 5 -2.13 2.96 -10.36
CA ILE A 5 -2.03 1.62 -9.75
C ILE A 5 -1.18 0.71 -10.64
N ALA A 6 -1.48 0.71 -11.95
CA ALA A 6 -0.75 -0.11 -12.93
C ALA A 6 0.75 0.23 -12.97
N GLY A 7 1.10 1.52 -12.96
CA GLY A 7 2.51 1.94 -12.95
C GLY A 7 3.26 1.46 -11.72
N THR A 8 2.69 1.60 -10.51
CA THR A 8 3.32 1.10 -9.29
C THR A 8 3.49 -0.42 -9.32
N MET A 9 2.47 -1.16 -9.76
CA MET A 9 2.54 -2.62 -9.85
C MET A 9 3.61 -3.09 -10.82
N GLN A 10 3.72 -2.48 -12.00
CA GLN A 10 4.76 -2.81 -12.97
C GLN A 10 6.17 -2.62 -12.41
N VAL A 11 6.38 -1.59 -11.59
CA VAL A 11 7.66 -1.36 -10.91
C VAL A 11 7.92 -2.43 -9.86
N ILE A 12 6.91 -2.82 -9.06
CA ILE A 12 7.05 -3.88 -8.06
C ILE A 12 7.31 -5.23 -8.74
N GLU A 13 6.59 -5.55 -9.82
CA GLU A 13 6.74 -6.77 -10.63
C GLU A 13 8.13 -6.90 -11.26
N ALA A 14 8.85 -5.79 -11.45
CA ALA A 14 10.22 -5.79 -11.96
C ALA A 14 11.27 -6.14 -10.89
N ILE A 15 10.92 -6.10 -9.60
CA ILE A 15 11.76 -6.59 -8.50
C ILE A 15 11.64 -8.12 -8.55
N SER A 16 12.68 -8.87 -8.92
CA SER A 16 12.62 -10.34 -8.85
C SER A 16 12.71 -10.82 -7.39
N ASP A 17 12.22 -12.04 -7.10
CA ASP A 17 12.21 -12.60 -5.73
C ASP A 17 13.60 -12.54 -5.06
N ASP A 18 14.67 -12.83 -5.82
CA ASP A 18 16.07 -12.79 -5.35
C ASP A 18 16.57 -11.37 -5.02
N LYS A 19 15.87 -10.33 -5.48
CA LYS A 19 16.19 -8.92 -5.25
C LYS A 19 15.36 -8.27 -4.15
N LEU A 20 14.43 -8.98 -3.52
CA LEU A 20 13.67 -8.44 -2.38
C LEU A 20 14.58 -7.99 -1.22
N GLY A 21 15.72 -8.65 -1.03
CA GLY A 21 16.74 -8.29 -0.04
C GLY A 21 17.67 -7.15 -0.43
N GLN A 22 17.61 -6.64 -1.67
CA GLN A 22 18.47 -5.55 -2.12
C GLN A 22 18.21 -4.29 -1.30
N ALA A 23 19.19 -3.87 -0.51
CA ALA A 23 19.14 -2.61 0.23
C ALA A 23 19.19 -1.41 -0.74
N ILE A 24 18.42 -0.36 -0.46
CA ILE A 24 18.47 0.91 -1.20
C ILE A 24 19.79 1.62 -0.91
N VAL A 25 20.14 1.66 0.38
CA VAL A 25 21.43 2.07 0.92
C VAL A 25 21.79 1.05 2.01
N GLU A 26 23.07 0.77 2.19
CA GLU A 26 23.54 -0.14 3.23
C GLU A 26 22.94 0.22 4.61
N GLY A 27 22.46 -0.79 5.33
CA GLY A 27 21.82 -0.63 6.65
C GLY A 27 20.40 -0.04 6.64
N HIS A 28 19.80 0.21 5.48
CA HIS A 28 18.46 0.80 5.37
C HIS A 28 17.44 -0.14 4.71
N SER A 29 16.26 0.37 4.39
CA SER A 29 15.18 -0.37 3.73
C SER A 29 15.61 -1.09 2.46
N SER A 30 15.07 -2.29 2.25
CA SER A 30 15.24 -3.05 1.02
C SER A 30 14.15 -2.75 -0.01
N LEU A 31 14.33 -3.24 -1.24
CA LEU A 31 13.30 -3.19 -2.29
C LEU A 31 12.02 -3.94 -1.86
N GLY A 32 12.16 -5.10 -1.21
CA GLY A 32 11.03 -5.84 -0.65
C GLY A 32 10.31 -5.06 0.44
N TRP A 33 11.07 -4.42 1.34
CA TRP A 33 10.48 -3.53 2.34
C TRP A 33 9.70 -2.39 1.69
N LEU A 34 10.26 -1.74 0.66
CA LEU A 34 9.60 -0.61 0.00
C LEU A 34 8.32 -1.05 -0.70
N GLY A 35 8.35 -2.15 -1.45
CA GLY A 35 7.16 -2.72 -2.09
C GLY A 35 6.07 -3.05 -1.06
N TRP A 36 6.45 -3.68 0.05
CA TRP A 36 5.52 -4.03 1.13
C TRP A 36 4.98 -2.81 1.89
N HIS A 37 5.82 -1.80 2.09
CA HIS A 37 5.44 -0.53 2.70
C HIS A 37 4.33 0.14 1.87
N LEU A 38 4.47 0.16 0.55
CA LEU A 38 3.44 0.69 -0.36
C LEU A 38 2.15 -0.14 -0.34
N ALA A 39 2.24 -1.47 -0.19
CA ALA A 39 1.08 -2.35 -0.12
C ALA A 39 0.29 -2.24 1.20
N THR A 40 0.93 -1.87 2.30
CA THR A 40 0.32 -1.88 3.65
C THR A 40 -0.11 -0.50 4.15
N ASN A 41 0.57 0.58 3.74
CA ASN A 41 0.25 1.94 4.20
C ASN A 41 -1.16 2.45 3.89
N PRO A 42 -1.84 2.09 2.79
CA PRO A 42 -3.16 2.66 2.53
C PRO A 42 -4.16 2.34 3.64
N ALA A 43 -4.00 1.23 4.38
CA ALA A 43 -4.82 0.93 5.55
C ALA A 43 -4.70 1.96 6.68
N PHE A 44 -3.49 2.49 6.90
CA PHE A 44 -3.28 3.56 7.88
C PHE A 44 -4.02 4.83 7.46
N PHE A 45 -3.78 5.32 6.24
CA PHE A 45 -4.38 6.58 5.78
C PHE A 45 -5.89 6.49 5.57
N ALA A 46 -6.40 5.37 5.07
CA ALA A 46 -7.85 5.14 4.94
C ALA A 46 -8.52 5.16 6.32
N GLY A 47 -7.91 4.51 7.31
CA GLY A 47 -8.42 4.50 8.69
C GLY A 47 -8.51 5.90 9.32
N LEU A 48 -7.56 6.79 9.04
CA LEU A 48 -7.57 8.17 9.54
C LEU A 48 -8.80 8.97 9.10
N VAL A 49 -9.35 8.64 7.93
CA VAL A 49 -10.54 9.30 7.36
C VAL A 49 -11.80 8.42 7.45
N GLY A 50 -11.77 7.36 8.27
CA GLY A 50 -12.93 6.48 8.48
C GLY A 50 -13.28 5.57 7.29
N VAL A 51 -12.42 5.50 6.28
CA VAL A 51 -12.58 4.57 5.15
C VAL A 51 -12.13 3.18 5.58
N LYS A 52 -13.05 2.21 5.53
CA LYS A 52 -12.79 0.83 5.93
C LYS A 52 -12.05 0.09 4.83
N VAL A 53 -10.88 -0.44 5.14
CA VAL A 53 -10.09 -1.32 4.27
C VAL A 53 -9.48 -2.45 5.08
N GLN A 54 -9.27 -3.62 4.46
CA GLN A 54 -8.62 -4.73 5.15
C GLN A 54 -7.11 -4.59 5.04
N PRO A 55 -6.36 -4.54 6.16
CA PRO A 55 -4.91 -4.51 6.11
C PRO A 55 -4.34 -5.69 5.32
N ALA A 56 -3.43 -5.44 4.38
CA ALA A 56 -2.80 -6.51 3.61
C ALA A 56 -1.87 -7.39 4.47
N GLY A 57 -1.43 -6.87 5.61
CA GLY A 57 -0.61 -7.54 6.62
C GLY A 57 0.06 -6.52 7.54
N THR A 58 1.02 -6.95 8.35
CA THR A 58 1.79 -6.07 9.23
C THR A 58 3.05 -5.58 8.53
N ARG A 59 3.50 -4.35 8.84
CA ARG A 59 4.72 -3.74 8.27
C ARG A 59 5.96 -4.63 8.38
N ASN A 60 6.07 -5.41 9.45
CA ASN A 60 7.27 -6.19 9.76
C ASN A 60 7.28 -7.58 9.09
N ASN A 61 6.15 -8.03 8.54
CA ASN A 61 6.04 -9.33 7.88
C ASN A 61 6.10 -9.16 6.36
N VAL A 62 7.29 -8.83 5.85
CA VAL A 62 7.53 -8.66 4.42
C VAL A 62 7.50 -10.03 3.73
N PRO A 63 6.65 -10.25 2.71
CA PRO A 63 6.61 -11.51 1.95
C PRO A 63 7.93 -11.84 1.26
N SER A 64 8.19 -13.14 1.04
CA SER A 64 9.35 -13.62 0.29
C SER A 64 9.10 -13.76 -1.21
N LYS A 65 7.86 -13.46 -1.66
CA LYS A 65 7.43 -13.51 -3.05
C LYS A 65 6.92 -12.15 -3.51
N VAL A 66 7.44 -11.70 -4.65
CA VAL A 66 7.03 -10.43 -5.27
C VAL A 66 5.55 -10.47 -5.65
N SER A 67 5.07 -11.61 -6.14
CA SER A 67 3.67 -11.82 -6.48
C SER A 67 2.73 -11.57 -5.30
N GLU A 68 3.13 -11.94 -4.08
CA GLU A 68 2.33 -11.68 -2.86
C GLU A 68 2.24 -10.19 -2.55
N ILE A 69 3.32 -9.43 -2.78
CA ILE A 69 3.36 -7.97 -2.60
C ILE A 69 2.48 -7.28 -3.65
N VAL A 70 2.56 -7.73 -4.91
CA VAL A 70 1.75 -7.20 -6.02
C VAL A 70 0.26 -7.44 -5.78
N GLU A 71 -0.12 -8.65 -5.37
CA GLU A 71 -1.52 -8.98 -5.09
C GLU A 71 -2.04 -8.27 -3.83
N ALA A 72 -1.19 -8.08 -2.82
CA ALA A 72 -1.52 -7.23 -1.68
C ALA A 72 -1.80 -5.79 -2.10
N TYR A 73 -0.95 -5.19 -2.93
CA TYR A 73 -1.15 -3.83 -3.43
C TYR A 73 -2.41 -3.71 -4.30
N ARG A 74 -2.66 -4.69 -5.19
CA ARG A 74 -3.86 -4.76 -6.02
C ARG A 74 -5.12 -4.77 -5.16
N ARG A 75 -5.18 -5.66 -4.16
CA ARG A 75 -6.31 -5.81 -3.25
C ARG A 75 -6.53 -4.54 -2.43
N MET A 76 -5.45 -4.00 -1.86
CA MET A 76 -5.51 -2.76 -1.08
C MET A 76 -6.07 -1.60 -1.91
N ALA A 77 -5.66 -1.46 -3.16
CA ALA A 77 -6.18 -0.42 -4.04
C ALA A 77 -7.68 -0.61 -4.38
N ALA A 78 -8.12 -1.87 -4.54
CA ALA A 78 -9.54 -2.19 -4.72
C ALA A 78 -10.37 -1.90 -3.45
N ASP A 79 -9.86 -2.27 -2.28
CA ASP A 79 -10.50 -2.02 -0.98
C ASP A 79 -10.64 -0.52 -0.72
N VAL A 80 -9.60 0.28 -0.97
CA VAL A 80 -9.68 1.74 -0.87
C VAL A 80 -10.74 2.30 -1.82
N GLN A 81 -10.78 1.82 -3.07
CA GLN A 81 -11.76 2.26 -4.05
C GLN A 81 -13.20 1.97 -3.57
N GLU A 82 -13.44 0.77 -3.03
CA GLU A 82 -14.76 0.38 -2.54
C GLU A 82 -15.14 1.07 -1.24
N GLY A 83 -14.18 1.22 -0.33
CA GLY A 83 -14.34 1.94 0.93
C GLY A 83 -14.69 3.41 0.71
N VAL A 84 -14.10 4.07 -0.30
CA VAL A 84 -14.45 5.45 -0.64
C VAL A 84 -15.84 5.55 -1.26
N LYS A 85 -16.24 4.63 -2.15
CA LYS A 85 -17.60 4.62 -2.73
C LYS A 85 -18.69 4.43 -1.68
N SER A 86 -18.39 3.67 -0.62
CA SER A 86 -19.30 3.41 0.49
C SER A 86 -19.22 4.46 1.60
N ALA A 87 -18.23 5.36 1.56
CA ALA A 87 -18.10 6.46 2.50
C ALA A 87 -19.07 7.60 2.12
N PRO A 88 -19.83 8.14 3.08
CA PRO A 88 -20.83 9.16 2.78
C PRO A 88 -20.19 10.56 2.81
N THR A 89 -20.31 11.27 1.68
CA THR A 89 -20.25 12.75 1.50
C THR A 89 -18.91 13.40 1.15
N ASP A 90 -19.00 14.38 0.25
CA ASP A 90 -17.91 15.28 -0.15
C ASP A 90 -17.38 16.13 1.02
N ASP A 91 -18.19 16.33 2.06
CA ASP A 91 -17.80 17.07 3.27
C ASP A 91 -16.55 16.49 3.93
N MET A 92 -16.36 15.17 3.83
CA MET A 92 -15.16 14.49 4.34
C MET A 92 -13.86 14.99 3.71
N LEU A 93 -13.90 15.52 2.48
CA LEU A 93 -12.73 16.07 1.79
C LEU A 93 -12.27 17.41 2.37
N SER A 94 -13.12 18.09 3.13
CA SER A 94 -12.84 19.40 3.73
C SER A 94 -12.38 19.33 5.18
N VAL A 95 -12.42 18.14 5.79
CA VAL A 95 -12.03 17.95 7.20
C VAL A 95 -10.51 17.90 7.34
N THR A 96 -9.99 18.68 8.28
CA THR A 96 -8.57 18.58 8.69
C THR A 96 -8.38 17.35 9.56
N VAL A 97 -7.45 16.47 9.19
CA VAL A 97 -7.10 15.27 9.95
C VAL A 97 -5.62 15.35 10.35
N HIS A 98 -5.36 15.28 11.65
CA HIS A 98 -4.01 15.20 12.18
C HIS A 98 -3.51 13.75 12.08
N CYS A 99 -2.62 13.48 11.13
CA CYS A 99 -2.10 12.13 10.85
C CYS A 99 -0.96 11.71 11.79
N TYR A 100 -0.33 12.67 12.44
CA TYR A 100 0.70 12.50 13.47
C TYR A 100 0.47 13.60 14.52
N GLY A 101 0.64 13.26 15.80
CA GLY A 101 0.59 14.21 16.90
C GLY A 101 1.75 15.19 16.89
#